data_AF-A0A359F6B1-F1
#
_entry.id   AF-A0A359F6B1-F1
#
_cell.length_a   1.000
_cell.length_b   1.000
_cell.length_c   1.000
_cell.angle_alpha   90.00
_cell.angle_beta   90.00
_cell.angle_gamma   90.00
#
_symmetry.space_group_name_H-M   'P 1'
#
loop_
_entity.id
_entity.type
_entity.pdbx_description
1 polymer ?
#
loop_
_entity_poly.entity_id
_entity_poly.type
_entity_poly.pdbx_seq_one_letter_code
_entity_poly.pdbx_strand_id
1 'polypeptide(L)'
;MAALAEEIEQTGPDRIRALITNSGNPVRSCPDSTRLDAALGSLEFMVSIDIYINETTRHADVLLPSPSPLAKPHFDFAFYGLSVRNVVNYSAPLHPATDPTEPGMDEHEILARLALIASGMGATAEPSLLYSLMFDEVCRSAGLESESVLAELSHLGPVERIIDVMLRSGPYDGLSMQRLLDSPHGIDLGPLEP
;
A
#
# COMPACT_ATOMS: atom_id res chain seq x y z
N MET A 1 -4.63 -1.06 -17.71
CA MET A 1 -6.11 -1.14 -17.64
C MET A 1 -6.84 -1.01 -18.98
N ALA A 2 -6.20 -0.57 -20.08
CA ALA A 2 -6.91 -0.40 -21.37
C ALA A 2 -7.54 -1.70 -21.94
N ALA A 3 -6.95 -2.87 -21.65
CA ALA A 3 -7.46 -4.17 -22.09
C ALA A 3 -8.15 -4.98 -20.97
N LEU A 4 -8.39 -4.38 -19.79
CA LEU A 4 -8.87 -5.15 -18.62
C LEU A 4 -10.23 -5.82 -18.88
N ALA A 5 -11.16 -5.13 -19.55
CA ALA A 5 -12.44 -5.72 -19.93
C ALA A 5 -12.27 -6.91 -20.88
N GLU A 6 -11.35 -6.81 -21.85
CA GLU A 6 -11.03 -7.88 -22.80
C GLU A 6 -10.45 -9.11 -22.11
N GLU A 7 -9.53 -8.90 -21.17
CA GLU A 7 -8.91 -9.96 -20.37
C GLU A 7 -9.88 -10.67 -19.42
N ILE A 8 -10.95 -9.99 -18.99
CA ILE A 8 -12.03 -10.59 -18.18
C ILE A 8 -13.04 -11.34 -19.07
N GLU A 9 -13.38 -10.80 -20.24
CA GLU A 9 -14.37 -11.36 -21.16
C GLU A 9 -13.83 -12.52 -22.00
N GLN A 10 -12.51 -12.62 -22.19
CA GLN A 10 -11.92 -13.64 -23.02
C GLN A 10 -12.26 -15.06 -22.56
N THR A 11 -12.28 -16.00 -23.50
CA THR A 11 -12.48 -17.41 -23.21
C THR A 11 -11.16 -18.14 -23.05
N GLY A 12 -11.06 -19.06 -22.10
CA GLY A 12 -9.91 -19.97 -21.98
C GLY A 12 -9.27 -19.96 -20.60
N PRO A 13 -8.09 -20.59 -20.47
CA PRO A 13 -7.38 -20.67 -19.20
C PRO A 13 -6.85 -19.31 -18.74
N ASP A 14 -6.50 -18.41 -19.67
CA ASP A 14 -5.86 -17.12 -19.38
C ASP A 14 -6.87 -16.01 -19.00
N ARG A 15 -8.17 -16.32 -19.00
CA ARG A 15 -9.23 -15.39 -18.57
C ARG A 15 -8.98 -14.92 -17.13
N ILE A 16 -9.07 -13.61 -16.89
CA ILE A 16 -9.13 -13.06 -15.54
C ILE A 16 -10.46 -13.44 -14.91
N ARG A 17 -10.40 -14.28 -13.86
CA ARG A 17 -11.58 -14.74 -13.10
C ARG A 17 -11.75 -13.98 -11.80
N ALA A 18 -10.67 -13.43 -11.27
CA ALA A 18 -10.69 -12.72 -10.01
C ALA A 18 -9.90 -11.41 -10.07
N LEU A 19 -10.37 -10.42 -9.32
CA LEU A 19 -9.76 -9.10 -9.25
C LEU A 19 -9.68 -8.62 -7.80
N ILE A 20 -8.54 -8.06 -7.41
CA ILE A 20 -8.39 -7.29 -6.18
C ILE A 20 -8.22 -5.83 -6.56
N THR A 21 -9.03 -4.95 -5.98
CA THR A 21 -8.87 -3.50 -6.12
C THR A 21 -8.51 -2.86 -4.78
N ASN A 22 -7.62 -1.87 -4.80
CA ASN A 22 -7.29 -1.06 -3.64
C ASN A 22 -7.51 0.42 -3.99
N SER A 23 -8.41 1.09 -3.26
CA SER A 23 -8.70 2.52 -3.38
C SER A 23 -8.91 2.98 -4.83
N GLY A 24 -9.58 2.15 -5.63
CA GLY A 24 -9.64 2.27 -7.08
C GLY A 24 -11.08 2.24 -7.59
N ASN A 25 -11.40 3.15 -8.51
CA ASN A 25 -12.70 3.16 -9.20
C ASN A 25 -12.53 3.11 -10.74
N PRO A 26 -12.00 2.01 -11.29
CA PRO A 26 -11.81 1.82 -12.73
C PRO A 26 -13.08 1.98 -13.57
N VAL A 27 -14.27 1.66 -13.06
CA VAL A 27 -15.53 1.95 -13.78
C VAL A 27 -15.67 3.45 -14.07
N ARG A 28 -15.09 4.33 -13.24
CA ARG A 28 -15.11 5.78 -13.43
C ARG A 28 -13.84 6.35 -14.05
N SER A 29 -12.68 5.71 -13.82
CA SER A 29 -11.38 6.24 -14.20
C SER A 29 -10.78 5.65 -15.49
N CYS A 30 -11.31 4.52 -15.98
CA CYS A 30 -10.85 3.88 -17.20
C CYS A 30 -11.72 4.21 -18.42
N PRO A 31 -11.15 4.20 -19.64
CA PRO A 31 -11.94 4.31 -20.86
C PRO A 31 -12.87 3.09 -21.02
N ASP A 32 -13.94 3.28 -21.82
CA ASP A 32 -14.98 2.27 -22.06
C ASP A 32 -15.64 1.73 -20.76
N SER A 33 -16.04 2.67 -19.90
CA SER A 33 -16.60 2.40 -18.58
C SER A 33 -17.82 1.47 -18.59
N THR A 34 -18.69 1.58 -19.60
CA THR A 34 -19.88 0.72 -19.72
C THR A 34 -19.50 -0.73 -19.94
N ARG A 35 -18.51 -1.01 -20.81
CA ARG A 35 -18.03 -2.37 -21.04
C ARG A 35 -17.32 -2.90 -19.80
N LEU A 36 -16.51 -2.07 -19.13
CA LEU A 36 -15.82 -2.48 -17.92
C LEU A 36 -16.78 -2.77 -16.76
N ASP A 37 -17.81 -1.95 -16.54
CA ASP A 37 -18.87 -2.19 -15.54
C ASP A 37 -19.55 -3.54 -15.76
N ALA A 38 -19.88 -3.87 -17.02
CA ALA A 38 -20.45 -5.16 -17.37
C ALA A 38 -19.46 -6.33 -17.18
N ALA A 39 -18.20 -6.15 -17.58
CA ALA A 39 -17.16 -7.16 -17.44
C ALA A 39 -16.89 -7.51 -15.97
N LEU A 40 -16.80 -6.51 -15.07
CA LEU A 40 -16.64 -6.73 -13.64
C LEU A 40 -17.76 -7.59 -13.05
N GLY A 41 -19.00 -7.39 -13.49
CA GLY A 41 -20.14 -8.22 -13.09
C GLY A 41 -20.09 -9.68 -13.54
N SER A 42 -19.12 -10.06 -14.39
CA SER A 42 -18.89 -11.43 -14.86
C SER A 42 -17.73 -12.15 -14.14
N LEU A 43 -17.03 -11.46 -13.24
CA LEU A 43 -15.96 -12.06 -12.43
C LEU A 43 -16.52 -13.17 -11.54
N GLU A 44 -15.69 -14.16 -11.24
CA GLU A 44 -16.03 -15.24 -10.32
C GLU A 44 -15.75 -14.87 -8.87
N PHE A 45 -14.80 -13.94 -8.66
CA PHE A 45 -14.48 -13.44 -7.33
C PHE A 45 -13.85 -12.05 -7.36
N MET A 46 -14.31 -11.13 -6.52
CA MET A 46 -13.75 -9.79 -6.42
C MET A 46 -13.62 -9.33 -4.97
N VAL A 47 -12.43 -8.84 -4.63
CA VAL A 47 -12.15 -8.19 -3.34
C VAL A 47 -11.87 -6.71 -3.59
N SER A 48 -12.50 -5.85 -2.81
CA SER A 48 -12.23 -4.41 -2.85
C SER A 48 -11.81 -3.90 -1.48
N ILE A 49 -10.69 -3.19 -1.44
CA ILE A 49 -10.19 -2.47 -0.26
C ILE A 49 -10.49 -1.01 -0.50
N ASP A 50 -11.54 -0.49 0.13
CA ASP A 50 -12.03 0.86 -0.12
C ASP A 50 -12.82 1.38 1.08
N ILE A 51 -12.85 2.70 1.24
CA ILE A 51 -13.63 3.38 2.27
C ILE A 51 -15.08 3.66 1.83
N TYR A 52 -15.37 3.49 0.54
CA TYR A 52 -16.68 3.72 -0.06
C TYR A 52 -17.20 2.53 -0.86
N ILE A 53 -18.53 2.41 -0.89
CA ILE A 53 -19.23 1.67 -1.95
C ILE A 53 -19.36 2.62 -3.15
N ASN A 54 -18.72 2.26 -4.26
CA ASN A 54 -18.69 3.03 -5.50
C ASN A 54 -19.07 2.16 -6.71
N GLU A 55 -19.02 2.72 -7.92
CA GLU A 55 -19.40 2.05 -9.17
C GLU A 55 -18.59 0.78 -9.45
N THR A 56 -17.33 0.73 -9.02
CA THR A 56 -16.50 -0.47 -9.10
C THR A 56 -16.77 -1.41 -7.94
N THR A 57 -16.73 -0.92 -6.70
CA THR A 57 -16.72 -1.78 -5.51
C THR A 57 -18.07 -2.45 -5.24
N ARG A 58 -19.15 -1.97 -5.87
CA ARG A 58 -20.46 -2.66 -5.85
C ARG A 58 -20.44 -4.07 -6.48
N HIS A 59 -19.41 -4.38 -7.27
CA HIS A 59 -19.20 -5.72 -7.87
C HIS A 59 -18.42 -6.67 -6.95
N ALA A 60 -17.89 -6.18 -5.82
CA ALA A 60 -17.08 -7.00 -4.93
C ALA A 60 -17.92 -8.03 -4.17
N ASP A 61 -17.43 -9.27 -4.12
CA ASP A 61 -17.95 -10.30 -3.22
C ASP A 61 -17.55 -10.01 -1.76
N VAL A 62 -16.37 -9.41 -1.58
CA VAL A 62 -15.86 -8.99 -0.28
C VAL A 62 -15.37 -7.55 -0.34
N LEU A 63 -15.99 -6.69 0.47
CA LEU A 63 -15.54 -5.32 0.70
C LEU A 63 -14.82 -5.25 2.05
N LEU A 64 -13.55 -4.84 2.02
CA LEU A 64 -12.70 -4.68 3.20
C LEU A 64 -12.52 -3.18 3.47
N PRO A 65 -13.17 -2.62 4.50
CA PRO A 65 -13.07 -1.20 4.79
C PRO A 65 -11.68 -0.87 5.33
N SER A 66 -10.94 -0.03 4.62
CA SER A 66 -9.69 0.54 5.13
C SER A 66 -9.98 1.81 5.95
N PRO A 67 -9.05 2.28 6.80
CA PRO A 67 -9.28 3.51 7.56
C PRO A 67 -9.41 4.75 6.67
N SER A 68 -9.94 5.85 7.20
CA SER A 68 -9.94 7.12 6.48
C SER A 68 -8.51 7.64 6.28
N PRO A 69 -8.27 8.55 5.32
CA PRO A 69 -6.94 9.19 5.16
C PRO A 69 -6.45 9.93 6.42
N LEU A 70 -7.34 10.25 7.36
CA LEU A 70 -6.97 10.88 8.63
C LEU A 70 -6.40 9.87 9.63
N ALA A 71 -6.72 8.58 9.48
CA ALA A 71 -6.28 7.51 10.35
C ALA A 71 -5.18 6.62 9.74
N LYS A 72 -4.58 7.05 8.62
CA LYS A 72 -3.52 6.33 7.92
C LYS A 72 -2.23 7.14 7.90
N PRO A 73 -1.07 6.51 8.17
CA PRO A 73 0.20 7.13 7.82
C PRO A 73 0.35 7.20 6.30
N HIS A 74 1.02 8.24 5.80
CA HIS A 74 1.32 8.36 4.38
C HIS A 74 2.77 8.77 4.14
N PHE A 75 3.46 7.95 3.35
CA PHE A 75 4.74 8.24 2.73
C PHE A 75 4.56 8.10 1.23
N ASP A 76 4.84 9.17 0.48
CA ASP A 76 4.68 9.14 -0.97
C ASP A 76 5.87 8.39 -1.59
N PHE A 77 5.62 7.28 -2.26
CA PHE A 77 6.67 6.56 -3.00
C PHE A 77 6.58 6.82 -4.50
N ALA A 78 5.38 7.08 -5.02
CA ALA A 78 5.10 7.03 -6.45
C ALA A 78 5.26 8.39 -7.12
N PHE A 79 4.77 9.47 -6.51
CA PHE A 79 4.72 10.77 -7.15
C PHE A 79 6.00 11.58 -6.99
N TYR A 80 6.91 11.20 -6.08
CA TYR A 80 8.23 11.83 -6.02
C TYR A 80 9.03 11.66 -7.31
N GLY A 81 8.84 10.57 -8.05
CA GLY A 81 9.45 10.40 -9.38
C GLY A 81 8.94 11.39 -10.45
N LEU A 82 7.83 12.11 -10.18
CA LEU A 82 7.26 13.13 -11.05
C LEU A 82 7.51 14.56 -10.51
N SER A 83 8.23 14.69 -9.39
CA SER A 83 8.46 15.97 -8.74
C SER A 83 9.58 16.77 -9.43
N VAL A 84 9.43 18.11 -9.46
CA VAL A 84 10.45 19.02 -10.01
C VAL A 84 11.58 19.28 -9.00
N ARG A 85 11.30 19.09 -7.72
CA ARG A 85 12.24 19.23 -6.61
C ARG A 85 12.27 17.95 -5.82
N ASN A 86 13.45 17.57 -5.36
CA ASN A 86 13.61 16.45 -4.47
C ASN A 86 13.03 16.83 -3.11
N VAL A 87 11.98 16.15 -2.69
CA VAL A 87 11.32 16.40 -1.42
C VAL A 87 11.01 15.07 -0.75
N VAL A 88 10.94 15.09 0.57
CA VAL A 88 10.50 13.93 1.35
C VAL A 88 9.61 14.39 2.49
N ASN A 89 8.47 13.74 2.68
CA ASN A 89 7.54 14.01 3.75
C ASN A 89 6.86 12.72 4.22
N TYR A 90 6.59 12.66 5.51
CA TYR A 90 5.77 11.63 6.12
C TYR A 90 4.62 12.31 6.85
N SER A 91 3.40 11.88 6.57
CA SER A 91 2.20 12.36 7.27
C SER A 91 1.79 11.29 8.26
N ALA A 92 1.94 11.58 9.56
CA ALA A 92 1.43 10.71 10.62
C ALA A 92 -0.11 10.75 10.66
N PRO A 93 -0.77 9.67 11.09
CA PRO A 93 -2.22 9.69 11.28
C PRO A 93 -2.61 10.69 12.38
N LEU A 94 -3.77 11.34 12.22
CA LEU A 94 -4.35 12.24 13.23
C LEU A 94 -4.94 11.49 14.42
N HIS A 95 -5.45 10.29 14.17
CA HIS A 95 -6.00 9.36 15.17
C HIS A 95 -5.76 7.92 14.71
N PRO A 96 -5.73 6.93 15.62
CA PRO A 96 -5.39 5.56 15.24
C PRO A 96 -6.52 4.90 14.43
N ALA A 97 -6.19 3.85 13.66
CA ALA A 97 -7.18 3.01 12.99
C ALA A 97 -8.17 2.32 13.94
N THR A 98 -7.86 2.27 15.24
CA THR A 98 -8.73 1.75 16.32
C THR A 98 -9.67 2.78 16.92
N ASP A 99 -9.63 4.04 16.46
CA ASP A 99 -10.61 5.05 16.87
C ASP A 99 -12.04 4.56 16.57
N PRO A 100 -13.04 4.85 17.42
CA PRO A 100 -14.43 4.45 17.18
C PRO A 100 -15.03 4.91 15.85
N THR A 101 -14.47 5.93 15.18
CA THR A 101 -14.92 6.36 13.85
C THR A 101 -14.31 5.56 12.70
N GLU A 102 -13.39 4.64 12.97
CA GLU A 102 -12.62 3.88 11.99
C GLU A 102 -12.97 2.38 12.02
N PRO A 103 -12.64 1.62 10.96
CA PRO A 103 -12.96 0.19 10.88
C PRO A 103 -12.17 -0.73 11.82
N GLY A 104 -11.10 -0.24 12.46
CA GLY A 104 -10.33 -0.99 13.44
C GLY A 104 -9.08 -1.73 12.93
N MET A 105 -8.79 -1.70 11.62
CA MET A 105 -7.61 -2.39 11.03
C MET A 105 -6.90 -1.49 10.02
N ASP A 106 -5.58 -1.39 10.12
CA ASP A 106 -4.76 -0.63 9.17
C ASP A 106 -4.76 -1.25 7.76
N GLU A 107 -4.64 -0.41 6.74
CA GLU A 107 -4.66 -0.86 5.33
C GLU A 107 -3.48 -1.77 5.00
N HIS A 108 -2.29 -1.48 5.54
CA HIS A 108 -1.13 -2.33 5.35
C HIS A 108 -1.34 -3.73 5.99
N GLU A 109 -2.11 -3.84 7.07
CA GLU A 109 -2.49 -5.15 7.64
C GLU A 109 -3.48 -5.91 6.77
N ILE A 110 -4.47 -5.22 6.19
CA ILE A 110 -5.40 -5.82 5.23
C ILE A 110 -4.60 -6.41 4.05
N LEU A 111 -3.70 -5.63 3.48
CA LEU A 111 -2.84 -6.05 2.37
C LEU A 111 -1.92 -7.20 2.76
N ALA A 112 -1.32 -7.16 3.96
CA ALA A 112 -0.45 -8.23 4.44
C ALA A 112 -1.22 -9.55 4.60
N ARG A 113 -2.43 -9.53 5.16
CA ARG A 113 -3.29 -10.72 5.29
C ARG A 113 -3.67 -11.29 3.93
N LEU A 114 -4.07 -10.43 2.99
CA LEU A 114 -4.39 -10.87 1.62
C LEU A 114 -3.18 -11.49 0.92
N ALA A 115 -2.00 -10.91 1.07
CA ALA A 115 -0.76 -11.46 0.53
C ALA A 115 -0.47 -12.85 1.13
N LEU A 116 -0.56 -13.00 2.46
CA LEU A 116 -0.34 -14.29 3.14
C LEU A 116 -1.35 -15.37 2.71
N ILE A 117 -2.62 -15.00 2.51
CA ILE A 117 -3.65 -15.90 1.96
C ILE A 117 -3.27 -16.32 0.54
N ALA A 118 -2.93 -15.36 -0.32
CA ALA A 118 -2.55 -15.63 -1.71
C ALA A 118 -1.27 -16.47 -1.82
N SER A 119 -0.34 -16.34 -0.87
CA SER A 119 0.86 -17.17 -0.74
C SER A 119 0.61 -18.57 -0.15
N GLY A 120 -0.64 -18.93 0.15
CA GLY A 120 -1.00 -20.25 0.66
C GLY A 120 -0.76 -20.46 2.16
N MET A 121 -0.43 -19.40 2.90
CA MET A 121 -0.21 -19.46 4.35
C MET A 121 -1.51 -19.42 5.16
N GLY A 122 -2.61 -19.04 4.51
CA GLY A 122 -3.96 -19.03 5.08
C GLY A 122 -4.29 -17.76 5.86
N ALA A 123 -5.58 -17.62 6.22
CA ALA A 123 -6.13 -16.41 6.82
C ALA A 123 -5.72 -16.18 8.29
N THR A 124 -5.19 -17.20 8.96
CA THR A 124 -4.73 -17.15 10.35
C THR A 124 -3.24 -16.86 10.48
N ALA A 125 -2.53 -16.68 9.36
CA ALA A 125 -1.13 -16.27 9.39
C ALA A 125 -1.00 -14.85 9.94
N GLU A 126 0.01 -14.63 10.77
CA GLU A 126 0.26 -13.33 11.40
C GLU A 126 0.90 -12.35 10.39
N PRO A 127 0.36 -11.13 10.23
CA PRO A 127 0.93 -10.11 9.33
C PRO A 127 2.41 -9.78 9.59
N SER A 128 2.86 -9.94 10.85
CA SER A 128 4.24 -9.75 11.26
C SER A 128 5.25 -10.56 10.45
N LEU A 129 4.85 -11.72 9.94
CA LEU A 129 5.72 -12.52 9.09
C LEU A 129 6.10 -11.78 7.80
N LEU A 130 5.13 -11.14 7.14
CA LEU A 130 5.40 -10.39 5.91
C LEU A 130 6.28 -9.18 6.20
N TYR A 131 6.01 -8.47 7.30
CA TYR A 131 6.84 -7.32 7.69
C TYR A 131 8.28 -7.72 8.00
N SER A 132 8.51 -8.85 8.68
CA SER A 132 9.87 -9.36 8.93
C SER A 132 10.59 -9.70 7.63
N LEU A 133 9.92 -10.41 6.70
CA LEU A 133 10.51 -10.74 5.39
C LEU A 133 10.87 -9.47 4.60
N MET A 134 10.00 -8.46 4.58
CA MET A 134 10.27 -7.19 3.92
C MET A 134 11.42 -6.44 4.59
N PHE A 135 11.43 -6.36 5.92
CA PHE A 135 12.46 -5.68 6.67
C PHE A 135 13.84 -6.32 6.47
N ASP A 136 13.92 -7.66 6.51
CA ASP A 136 15.15 -8.41 6.23
C ASP A 136 15.66 -8.16 4.82
N GLU A 137 14.75 -8.14 3.84
CA GLU A 137 15.08 -7.86 2.45
C GLU A 137 15.67 -6.45 2.28
N VAL A 138 15.06 -5.44 2.90
CA VAL A 138 15.56 -4.05 2.82
C VAL A 138 16.90 -3.90 3.53
N CYS A 139 17.08 -4.50 4.72
CA CYS A 139 18.36 -4.50 5.43
C CYS A 139 19.46 -5.18 4.60
N ARG A 140 19.16 -6.35 4.03
CA ARG A 140 20.09 -7.09 3.17
C ARG A 140 20.47 -6.28 1.93
N SER A 141 19.52 -5.62 1.28
CA SER A 141 19.78 -4.75 0.13
C SER A 141 20.66 -3.55 0.48
N ALA A 142 20.59 -3.08 1.73
CA ALA A 142 21.41 -2.00 2.26
C ALA A 142 22.78 -2.46 2.81
N GLY A 143 23.04 -3.77 2.87
CA GLY A 143 24.24 -4.32 3.50
C GLY A 143 24.25 -4.16 5.03
N LEU A 144 23.07 -4.11 5.65
CA LEU A 144 22.88 -3.95 7.10
C LEU A 144 22.49 -5.28 7.75
N GLU A 145 22.91 -5.46 8.99
CA GLU A 145 22.53 -6.62 9.81
C GLU A 145 21.16 -6.39 10.46
N SER A 146 20.14 -7.11 9.99
CA SER A 146 18.74 -6.93 10.40
C SER A 146 18.52 -6.91 11.91
N GLU A 147 19.14 -7.81 12.67
CA GLU A 147 18.92 -7.94 14.12
C GLU A 147 19.36 -6.68 14.88
N SER A 148 20.50 -6.11 14.49
CA SER A 148 21.03 -4.87 15.07
C SER A 148 20.11 -3.68 14.77
N VAL A 149 19.68 -3.55 13.51
CA VAL A 149 18.80 -2.46 13.07
C VAL A 149 17.40 -2.59 13.69
N LEU A 150 16.90 -3.81 13.82
CA LEU A 150 15.61 -4.08 14.46
C LEU A 150 15.62 -3.65 15.93
N ALA A 151 16.71 -3.92 16.66
CA ALA A 151 16.86 -3.49 18.05
C ALA A 151 16.86 -1.96 18.16
N GLU A 152 17.59 -1.27 17.28
CA GLU A 152 17.63 0.20 17.20
C GLU A 152 16.25 0.80 16.93
N LEU A 153 15.51 0.26 15.95
CA LEU A 153 14.23 0.78 15.52
C LEU A 153 13.01 0.16 16.22
N SER A 154 13.22 -0.54 17.33
CA SER A 154 12.16 -1.26 18.07
C SER A 154 11.02 -0.36 18.55
N HIS A 155 11.26 0.95 18.68
CA HIS A 155 10.28 1.96 19.05
C HIS A 155 9.34 2.37 17.90
N LEU A 156 9.68 2.05 16.65
CA LEU A 156 8.86 2.33 15.46
C LEU A 156 7.93 1.16 15.14
N GLY A 157 6.84 1.46 14.43
CA GLY A 157 5.96 0.47 13.82
C GLY A 157 6.65 -0.29 12.67
N PRO A 158 6.10 -1.44 12.25
CA PRO A 158 6.75 -2.32 11.27
C PRO A 158 6.98 -1.63 9.92
N VAL A 159 6.04 -0.80 9.46
CA VAL A 159 6.15 -0.07 8.19
C VAL A 159 7.17 1.07 8.32
N GLU A 160 7.13 1.83 9.41
CA GLU A 160 8.09 2.89 9.67
C GLU A 160 9.53 2.36 9.74
N ARG A 161 9.76 1.16 10.29
CA ARG A 161 11.10 0.54 10.29
C ARG A 161 11.63 0.32 8.88
N ILE A 162 10.78 -0.17 7.98
CA ILE A 162 11.15 -0.39 6.57
C ILE A 162 11.48 0.95 5.91
N ILE A 163 10.64 1.96 6.09
CA ILE A 163 10.86 3.30 5.53
C ILE A 163 12.16 3.90 6.07
N ASP A 164 12.43 3.74 7.37
CA ASP A 164 13.64 4.26 8.00
C ASP A 164 14.93 3.69 7.38
N VAL A 165 14.97 2.37 7.15
CA VAL A 165 16.10 1.73 6.46
C VAL A 165 16.22 2.23 5.02
N MET A 166 15.10 2.36 4.30
CA MET A 166 15.11 2.90 2.93
C MET A 166 15.61 4.34 2.88
N LEU A 167 15.25 5.18 3.85
CA LEU A 167 15.71 6.57 3.95
C LEU A 167 17.22 6.63 4.23
N ARG A 168 17.71 5.88 5.21
CA ARG A 168 19.14 5.85 5.61
C ARG A 168 20.06 5.28 4.53
N SER A 169 19.52 4.38 3.70
CA SER A 169 20.26 3.69 2.63
C SER A 169 20.04 4.33 1.26
N GLY A 170 19.23 5.39 1.21
CA GLY A 170 18.95 6.15 0.00
C GLY A 170 20.09 7.08 -0.40
N PRO A 171 19.93 7.83 -1.49
CA PRO A 171 20.99 8.69 -2.03
C PRO A 171 21.22 9.98 -1.22
N TYR A 172 20.43 10.26 -0.18
CA TYR A 172 20.51 11.50 0.59
C TYR A 172 20.99 11.24 2.02
N ASP A 173 21.97 12.03 2.46
CA ASP A 173 22.55 11.89 3.79
C ASP A 173 21.64 12.42 4.91
N GLY A 174 21.70 11.73 6.05
CA GLY A 174 21.09 12.18 7.30
C GLY A 174 19.56 12.10 7.32
N LEU A 175 18.92 11.34 6.43
CA LEU A 175 17.50 11.04 6.51
C LEU A 175 17.23 9.86 7.46
N SER A 176 16.12 9.97 8.20
CA SER A 176 15.60 8.92 9.07
C SER A 176 14.12 9.19 9.31
N MET A 177 13.38 8.19 9.78
CA MET A 177 11.98 8.38 10.17
C MET A 177 11.84 9.43 11.27
N GLN A 178 12.75 9.44 12.25
CA GLN A 178 12.74 10.46 13.29
C GLN A 178 12.87 11.87 12.70
N ARG A 179 13.79 12.07 11.74
CA ARG A 179 13.98 13.38 11.11
C ARG A 179 12.73 13.84 10.34
N LEU A 180 12.02 12.91 9.71
CA LEU A 180 10.75 13.19 9.03
C LEU A 180 9.65 13.56 10.03
N LEU A 181 9.55 12.83 11.16
CA LEU A 181 8.60 13.14 12.25
C LEU A 181 8.87 14.52 12.88
N ASP A 182 10.15 14.89 13.02
CA ASP A 182 10.57 16.20 13.52
C ASP A 182 10.35 17.32 12.48
N SER A 183 10.05 16.97 11.23
CA SER A 183 9.87 17.89 10.09
C SER A 183 8.47 17.74 9.45
N PRO A 184 7.39 18.13 10.15
CA PRO A 184 6.00 17.85 9.71
C PRO A 184 5.59 18.53 8.40
N HIS A 185 6.35 19.52 7.93
CA HIS A 185 6.14 20.20 6.65
C HIS A 185 6.93 19.58 5.49
N GLY A 186 7.61 18.45 5.74
CA GLY A 186 8.53 17.84 4.79
C GLY A 186 9.90 18.53 4.75
N ILE A 187 10.81 17.89 4.02
CA ILE A 187 12.19 18.33 3.83
C ILE A 187 12.40 18.54 2.33
N ASP A 188 12.84 19.75 1.96
CA ASP A 188 13.32 20.06 0.61
C ASP A 188 14.80 19.62 0.51
N LEU A 189 15.07 18.63 -0.32
CA LEU A 189 16.39 18.05 -0.57
C LEU A 189 17.12 18.74 -1.71
N GLY A 190 16.49 19.75 -2.34
CA GLY A 190 17.08 20.54 -3.41
C GLY A 190 16.42 20.34 -4.78
N PRO A 191 17.02 20.91 -5.84
CA PRO A 191 16.57 20.69 -7.21
C PRO A 191 16.76 19.23 -7.63
N LEU A 192 15.98 18.75 -8.61
CA LEU A 192 16.15 17.42 -9.21
C LEU A 192 17.54 17.31 -9.87
N GLU A 193 18.27 16.25 -9.55
CA GLU A 193 19.59 15.94 -10.10
C GLU A 193 19.45 14.82 -11.16
N PRO A 194 20.11 14.93 -12.34
CA PRO A 194 20.02 13.94 -13.43
C PRO A 194 20.63 12.57 -13.12
#